data_AF-A0A848YCM3-F1
#
_entry.id   AF-A0A848YCM3-F1
#
_cell.length_a   1.000
_cell.length_b   1.000
_cell.length_c   1.000
_cell.angle_alpha   90.00
_cell.angle_beta   90.00
_cell.angle_gamma   90.00
#
_symmetry.space_group_name_H-M   'P 1'
#
loop_
_entity.id
_entity.type
_entity.pdbx_description
1 polymer ?
#
loop_
_entity_poly.entity_id
_entity_poly.type
_entity_poly.pdbx_seq_one_letter_code
_entity_poly.pdbx_strand_id
1 'polypeptide(L)'
;MISLRPDQVQSILCIGAHADDIEIGCGGTLLKLLSERTDIDVHWVVLSGNETRTAEAKSCAKRFLAGAARSTVDVQSFQDASFPYADPMGLKDYFRQLSRS
;
A
#
# COMPACT_ATOMS: atom_id res chain seq x y z
N MET A 1 -10.10 21.55 -11.48
CA MET A 1 -10.44 20.15 -11.12
C MET A 1 -9.40 19.26 -11.77
N ILE A 2 -8.65 18.46 -11.00
CA ILE A 2 -7.69 17.52 -11.58
C ILE A 2 -8.48 16.40 -12.27
N SER A 3 -8.20 16.13 -13.55
CA SER A 3 -8.79 15.00 -14.28
C SER A 3 -8.00 13.75 -13.96
N LEU A 4 -8.66 12.71 -13.47
CA LEU A 4 -8.06 11.39 -13.29
C LEU A 4 -8.26 10.57 -14.57
N ARG A 5 -7.25 9.81 -14.99
CA ARG A 5 -7.27 8.90 -16.15
C ARG A 5 -6.91 7.48 -15.70
N PRO A 6 -7.85 6.73 -15.11
CA PRO A 6 -7.58 5.39 -14.58
C PRO A 6 -7.12 4.39 -15.66
N ASP A 7 -7.53 4.63 -16.91
CA ASP A 7 -7.15 3.88 -18.10
C ASP A 7 -5.66 4.00 -18.47
N GLN A 8 -4.97 5.02 -17.96
CA GLN A 8 -3.53 5.24 -18.21
C GLN A 8 -2.65 4.86 -17.03
N VAL A 9 -3.24 4.42 -15.91
CA VAL A 9 -2.47 4.01 -14.73
C VAL A 9 -1.73 2.72 -15.03
N GLN A 10 -0.43 2.67 -14.73
CA GLN A 10 0.40 1.45 -14.88
C GLN A 10 0.94 0.96 -13.53
N SER A 11 1.00 1.83 -12.53
CA SER A 11 1.48 1.51 -11.19
C SER A 11 0.61 2.21 -10.15
N ILE A 12 0.29 1.51 -9.07
CA ILE A 12 -0.47 2.00 -7.93
C ILE A 12 0.35 1.77 -6.66
N LEU A 13 0.57 2.84 -5.89
CA LEU A 13 1.15 2.77 -4.54
C LEU A 13 0.04 3.03 -3.52
N CYS A 14 -0.27 2.01 -2.72
CA CYS A 14 -1.18 2.11 -1.58
C CYS A 14 -0.35 2.19 -0.30
N ILE A 15 -0.61 3.20 0.53
CA ILE A 15 0.08 3.39 1.81
C ILE A 15 -0.98 3.49 2.91
N GLY A 16 -0.91 2.59 3.89
CA GLY A 16 -1.69 2.61 5.13
C GLY A 16 -0.78 2.81 6.33
N ALA A 17 -1.26 3.47 7.38
CA ALA A 17 -0.56 3.53 8.65
C ALA A 17 -0.64 2.17 9.37
N HIS A 18 -1.81 1.53 9.30
CA HIS A 18 -2.16 0.29 9.97
C HIS A 18 -2.55 -0.79 8.97
N ALA A 19 -2.48 -2.04 9.41
CA ALA A 19 -3.13 -3.14 8.70
C ALA A 19 -4.63 -2.89 8.71
N ASP A 20 -5.33 -3.08 7.58
CA ASP A 20 -6.74 -2.76 7.30
C ASP A 20 -7.05 -1.39 6.65
N ASP A 21 -6.15 -0.39 6.77
CA ASP A 21 -6.36 0.95 6.21
C ASP A 21 -6.61 0.95 4.70
N ILE A 22 -5.85 0.13 3.96
CA ILE A 22 -5.93 0.10 2.49
C ILE A 22 -7.21 -0.63 2.08
N GLU A 23 -7.55 -1.72 2.75
CA GLU A 23 -8.77 -2.50 2.52
C GLU A 23 -10.02 -1.64 2.73
N ILE A 24 -10.06 -0.91 3.85
CA ILE A 24 -11.19 -0.06 4.24
C ILE A 24 -11.23 1.20 3.36
N GLY A 25 -10.09 1.84 3.15
CA GLY A 25 -10.00 3.14 2.49
C GLY A 25 -10.22 3.05 0.98
N CYS A 26 -9.65 2.04 0.31
CA CYS A 26 -9.68 1.94 -1.15
C CYS A 26 -9.71 0.52 -1.71
N GLY A 27 -9.89 -0.51 -0.89
CA GLY A 27 -9.81 -1.91 -1.32
C GLY A 27 -10.80 -2.26 -2.45
N GLY A 28 -12.03 -1.74 -2.38
CA GLY A 28 -13.02 -1.94 -3.44
C GLY A 28 -12.61 -1.32 -4.78
N THR A 29 -12.01 -0.13 -4.76
CA THR A 29 -11.48 0.54 -5.96
C THR A 29 -10.33 -0.25 -6.55
N LEU A 30 -9.41 -0.74 -5.72
CA LEU A 30 -8.28 -1.54 -6.18
C LEU A 30 -8.75 -2.84 -6.83
N LEU A 31 -9.67 -3.57 -6.19
CA LEU A 31 -10.24 -4.80 -6.76
C LEU A 31 -10.95 -4.54 -8.09
N LYS A 32 -11.72 -3.44 -8.19
CA LYS A 32 -12.41 -3.06 -9.43
C LYS A 32 -11.41 -2.81 -10.56
N LEU A 33 -10.37 -2.04 -10.30
CA LEU A 33 -9.31 -1.76 -11.29
C LEU A 33 -8.60 -3.04 -11.75
N LEU A 34 -8.17 -3.89 -10.80
CA LEU A 34 -7.48 -5.14 -11.10
C LEU A 34 -8.39 -6.19 -11.78
N SER A 35 -9.71 -6.08 -11.64
CA SER A 35 -10.66 -6.93 -12.36
C SER A 35 -10.84 -6.53 -13.83
N GLU A 36 -10.57 -5.27 -14.15
CA GLU A 36 -10.73 -4.72 -15.51
C GLU A 36 -9.41 -4.66 -16.27
N ARG A 37 -8.28 -4.68 -15.55
CA ARG A 37 -6.94 -4.51 -16.10
C ARG A 37 -5.94 -5.42 -15.40
N THR A 38 -5.21 -6.18 -16.20
CA THR A 38 -4.18 -7.14 -15.74
C THR A 38 -2.76 -6.63 -15.95
N ASP A 39 -2.59 -5.37 -16.35
CA ASP A 39 -1.32 -4.72 -16.69
C ASP A 39 -0.88 -3.68 -15.65
N ILE A 40 -1.46 -3.75 -14.44
CA ILE A 40 -1.20 -2.81 -13.35
C ILE A 40 -0.28 -3.44 -12.32
N ASP A 41 0.82 -2.73 -12.03
CA ASP A 41 1.70 -3.03 -10.91
C ASP A 41 1.15 -2.40 -9.62
N VAL A 42 1.23 -3.11 -8.50
CA VAL A 42 0.76 -2.60 -7.21
C VAL A 42 1.82 -2.75 -6.13
N HIS A 43 2.12 -1.64 -5.46
CA HIS A 43 2.94 -1.61 -4.26
C HIS A 43 2.04 -1.32 -3.05
N TRP A 44 2.00 -2.26 -2.12
CA TRP A 44 1.22 -2.20 -0.89
C TRP A 44 2.13 -1.98 0.30
N VAL A 45 1.94 -0.86 0.99
CA VAL A 45 2.78 -0.46 2.12
C VAL A 45 1.92 -0.27 3.36
N VAL A 46 2.29 -0.95 4.45
CA VAL A 46 1.75 -0.69 5.79
C VAL A 46 2.87 -0.18 6.67
N LEU A 47 2.72 1.00 7.28
CA LEU A 47 3.81 1.68 7.98
C LEU A 47 4.06 1.12 9.39
N SER A 48 3.06 0.53 10.04
CA SER A 48 3.19 -0.02 11.39
C SER A 48 2.49 -1.36 11.54
N GLY A 49 3.12 -2.25 12.30
CA GLY A 49 2.54 -3.54 12.65
C GLY A 49 3.46 -4.36 13.55
N ASN A 50 2.88 -5.06 14.52
CA ASN A 50 3.57 -6.14 15.21
C ASN A 50 3.57 -7.43 14.34
N GLU A 51 4.12 -8.53 14.84
CA GLU A 51 4.19 -9.79 14.09
C GLU A 51 2.81 -10.27 13.60
N THR A 52 1.79 -10.21 14.46
CA THR A 52 0.42 -10.59 14.13
C THR A 52 -0.17 -9.69 13.04
N ARG A 53 -0.07 -8.36 13.22
CA ARG A 53 -0.57 -7.39 12.23
C ARG A 53 0.17 -7.47 10.90
N THR A 54 1.45 -7.82 10.93
CA THR A 54 2.25 -8.07 9.71
C THR A 54 1.75 -9.28 8.95
N ALA A 55 1.45 -10.38 9.66
CA ALA A 55 0.89 -11.57 9.03
C ALA A 55 -0.50 -11.30 8.42
N GLU A 56 -1.34 -10.56 9.14
CA GLU A 56 -2.66 -10.12 8.66
C GLU A 56 -2.56 -9.26 7.41
N ALA A 57 -1.72 -8.21 7.42
CA ALA A 57 -1.50 -7.33 6.28
C ALA A 57 -1.01 -8.09 5.04
N LYS A 58 -0.03 -8.99 5.21
CA LYS A 58 0.49 -9.81 4.09
C LYS A 58 -0.56 -10.78 3.54
N SER A 59 -1.36 -11.39 4.41
CA SER A 59 -2.44 -12.29 4.02
C SER A 59 -3.52 -11.56 3.22
N CYS A 60 -3.92 -10.37 3.68
CA CYS A 60 -4.92 -9.55 3.00
C CYS A 60 -4.38 -9.02 1.67
N ALA A 61 -3.17 -8.45 1.65
CA ALA A 61 -2.54 -7.98 0.41
C ALA A 61 -2.48 -9.11 -0.64
N LYS A 62 -2.12 -10.34 -0.26
CA LYS A 62 -2.12 -11.48 -1.19
C LYS A 62 -3.49 -11.72 -1.86
N ARG A 63 -4.59 -11.51 -1.13
CA ARG A 63 -5.95 -11.69 -1.66
C ARG A 63 -6.36 -10.54 -2.58
N PHE A 64 -6.06 -9.30 -2.19
CA PHE A 64 -6.42 -8.11 -2.96
C PHE A 64 -5.59 -7.96 -4.24
N LEU A 65 -4.34 -8.41 -4.23
CA LEU A 65 -3.38 -8.21 -5.32
C LEU A 65 -3.31 -9.38 -6.31
N ALA A 66 -4.20 -10.36 -6.20
CA ALA A 66 -4.18 -11.56 -7.07
C ALA A 66 -4.37 -11.24 -8.57
N GLY A 67 -4.98 -10.10 -8.90
CA GLY A 67 -5.16 -9.63 -10.28
C GLY A 67 -4.08 -8.66 -10.79
N ALA A 68 -3.09 -8.31 -9.96
CA ALA A 68 -2.03 -7.39 -10.35
C ALA A 68 -1.01 -8.07 -11.29
N ALA A 69 -0.44 -7.30 -12.22
CA ALA A 69 0.65 -7.76 -13.08
C ALA A 69 1.89 -8.12 -12.25
N ARG A 70 2.21 -7.26 -11.28
CA ARG A 70 3.23 -7.45 -10.27
C ARG A 70 2.77 -6.85 -8.95
N SER A 71 3.12 -7.49 -7.84
CA SER A 71 2.79 -7.00 -6.51
C SER A 71 4.01 -6.98 -5.61
N THR A 72 4.24 -5.85 -4.94
CA THR A 72 5.19 -5.73 -3.83
C THR A 72 4.42 -5.43 -2.55
N VAL A 73 4.75 -6.12 -1.46
CA VAL A 73 4.08 -5.93 -0.16
C VAL A 73 5.13 -5.68 0.91
N ASP A 74 5.16 -4.45 1.40
CA ASP A 74 6.03 -4.01 2.46
C ASP A 74 5.22 -3.71 3.72
N VAL A 75 5.68 -4.25 4.84
CA VAL A 75 5.14 -3.94 6.16
C VAL A 75 6.30 -3.48 7.02
N GLN A 76 6.25 -2.21 7.44
CA GLN A 76 7.23 -1.58 8.30
C GLN A 76 6.82 -1.70 9.76
N SER A 77 7.80 -1.52 10.64
CA SER A 77 7.63 -1.64 12.10
C SER A 77 7.80 -0.28 12.79
N PHE A 78 7.45 0.82 12.13
CA PHE A 78 7.48 2.13 12.79
C PHE A 78 6.52 2.14 13.98
N GLN A 79 6.85 2.95 14.99
CA GLN A 79 6.11 2.96 16.24
C GLN A 79 4.69 3.49 16.03
N ASP A 80 3.73 2.62 16.32
CA ASP A 80 2.31 2.91 16.26
C ASP A 80 1.91 4.08 17.19
N ALA A 81 0.86 4.81 16.80
CA ALA A 81 0.31 5.99 17.47
C ALA A 81 1.29 7.16 17.70
N SER A 82 2.50 7.07 17.14
CA SER A 82 3.59 8.02 17.38
C SER A 82 4.13 8.63 16.09
N PHE A 83 3.43 8.46 14.97
CA PHE A 83 3.79 9.11 13.72
C PHE A 83 3.56 10.63 13.78
N PRO A 84 4.47 11.44 13.23
CA PRO A 84 5.84 11.11 12.81
C PRO A 84 6.88 11.25 13.95
N TYR A 85 6.46 11.60 15.16
CA TYR A 85 7.31 12.08 16.26
C TYR A 85 8.39 11.11 16.75
N ALA A 86 8.15 9.79 16.70
CA ALA A 86 9.12 8.81 17.18
C ALA A 86 10.36 8.69 16.27
N ASP A 87 10.18 8.75 14.95
CA ASP A 87 11.27 8.73 13.96
C ASP A 87 10.93 9.56 12.70
N PRO A 88 11.03 10.90 12.78
CA PRO A 88 10.69 11.76 11.64
C PRO A 88 11.64 11.60 10.44
N MET A 89 12.91 11.25 10.69
CA MET A 89 13.93 11.17 9.63
C MET A 89 13.84 9.85 8.90
N GLY A 90 13.78 8.72 9.62
CA GLY A 90 13.64 7.40 9.00
C GLY A 90 12.33 7.29 8.22
N LEU A 91 11.24 7.88 8.72
CA LEU A 91 9.98 7.94 7.97
C LEU A 91 10.15 8.74 6.67
N LYS A 92 10.76 9.94 6.71
CA LYS A 92 11.02 10.74 5.50
C LYS A 92 11.91 10.02 4.50
N ASP A 93 12.96 9.35 4.99
CA ASP A 93 13.87 8.59 4.14
C ASP A 93 13.16 7.40 3.48
N TYR A 94 12.27 6.72 4.21
CA TYR A 94 11.43 5.66 3.65
C TYR A 94 10.50 6.18 2.55
N PHE A 95 9.79 7.29 2.78
CA PHE A 95 8.95 7.90 1.73
C PHE A 95 9.75 8.31 0.49
N ARG A 96 11.00 8.77 0.65
CA ARG A 96 11.88 9.04 -0.51
C ARG A 96 12.22 7.77 -1.28
N GLN A 97 12.40 6.63 -0.61
CA GLN A 97 12.66 5.36 -1.27
C GLN A 97 11.43 4.90 -2.08
N LEU A 98 10.23 5.02 -1.50
CA LEU A 98 8.98 4.69 -2.20
C LEU A 98 8.73 5.55 -3.45
N SER A 99 9.13 6.82 -3.44
CA SER A 99 8.98 7.70 -4.62
C SER A 99 9.78 7.24 -5.85
N ARG A 100 10.66 6.25 -5.70
CA ARG A 100 11.51 5.70 -6.76
C ARG A 100 11.10 4.27 -7.18
N SER A 101 10.06 3.70 -6.56
CA SER A 101 9.57 2.34 -6.85
C SER A 101 8.56 2.30 -7.98
#